data_AF-A0A1A3MVR7-F1
#
_entry.id   AF-A0A1A3MVR7-F1
#
_cell.length_a   1.000
_cell.length_b   1.000
_cell.length_c   1.000
_cell.angle_alpha   90.00
_cell.angle_beta   90.00
_cell.angle_gamma   90.00
#
_symmetry.space_group_name_H-M   'P 1'
#
loop_
_entity.id
_entity.type
_entity.pdbx_description
1 polymer ?
#
loop_
_entity_poly.entity_id
_entity_poly.type
_entity_poly.pdbx_seq_one_letter_code
_entity_poly.pdbx_strand_id
1 'polypeptide(L)' 'MLHEFVLAAQSNPEAAGFILRGIKGIFVAIGSVIAAIICAVIASMKGRSALGWGICGLFFSIVTLIIVIIIPSKRT' A
#
# COMPACT_ATOMS: atom_id res chain seq x y z
N MET A 1 -24.02 -22.47 -5.91
CA MET A 1 -23.14 -21.43 -6.50
C MET A 1 -22.22 -20.79 -5.47
N LEU A 2 -22.72 -20.18 -4.38
CA LEU A 2 -21.87 -19.64 -3.30
C LEU A 2 -21.05 -20.72 -2.58
N HIS A 3 -21.65 -21.89 -2.32
CA HIS A 3 -20.99 -23.01 -1.64
C HIS A 3 -19.85 -23.63 -2.49
N GLU A 4 -20.05 -23.71 -3.81
CA GLU A 4 -19.03 -24.12 -4.78
C GLU A 4 -17.86 -23.11 -4.84
N PHE A 5 -18.17 -21.82 -4.81
CA PHE A 5 -17.17 -20.75 -4.73
C PHE A 5 -16.34 -20.80 -3.43
N VAL A 6 -16.96 -21.16 -2.31
CA VAL A 6 -16.28 -21.31 -1.02
C VAL A 6 -15.38 -22.56 -1.00
N LEU A 7 -15.80 -23.66 -1.61
CA LEU A 7 -15.00 -24.88 -1.76
C LEU A 7 -13.81 -24.68 -2.73
N ALA A 8 -14.01 -23.93 -3.82
CA ALA A 8 -12.94 -23.54 -4.74
C ALA A 8 -11.94 -22.53 -4.13
N ALA A 9 -12.39 -21.71 -3.18
CA ALA A 9 -11.50 -20.84 -2.39
C ALA A 9 -10.68 -21.63 -1.34
N GLN A 10 -11.20 -22.76 -0.86
CA GLN A 10 -10.48 -23.68 0.03
C GLN A 10 -9.42 -24.52 -0.70
N SER A 11 -9.58 -24.79 -2.00
CA SER A 11 -8.63 -25.60 -2.77
C SER A 11 -7.38 -24.85 -3.24
N ASN A 12 -7.36 -23.51 -3.19
CA ASN A 12 -6.23 -22.68 -3.62
C ASN A 12 -5.94 -21.53 -2.63
N PRO A 13 -5.51 -21.82 -1.39
CA PRO A 13 -5.18 -20.80 -0.39
C PRO A 13 -4.08 -19.83 -0.85
N GLU A 14 -3.15 -20.28 -1.71
CA GLU A 14 -2.13 -19.40 -2.31
C GLU A 14 -2.73 -18.35 -3.25
N ALA A 15 -3.74 -18.70 -4.05
CA ALA A 15 -4.39 -17.76 -4.98
C ALA A 15 -5.18 -16.69 -4.21
N ALA A 16 -5.92 -17.11 -3.18
CA ALA A 16 -6.63 -16.18 -2.29
C ALA A 16 -5.67 -15.25 -1.53
N GLY A 17 -4.51 -15.77 -1.09
CA GLY A 17 -3.46 -14.98 -0.44
C GLY A 17 -2.82 -13.94 -1.37
N PHE A 18 -2.61 -14.28 -2.64
CA PHE A 18 -2.08 -13.36 -3.66
C PHE A 18 -3.05 -12.21 -3.97
N ILE A 19 -4.34 -12.51 -4.10
CA ILE A 19 -5.38 -11.50 -4.38
C ILE A 19 -5.52 -10.52 -3.21
N LEU A 20 -5.49 -11.03 -1.97
CA LEU A 20 -5.59 -10.20 -0.78
C LEU A 20 -4.35 -9.31 -0.56
N ARG A 21 -3.15 -9.82 -0.87
CA ARG A 21 -1.91 -9.01 -0.93
C ARG A 21 -1.98 -7.95 -2.02
N GLY A 22 -2.52 -8.30 -3.20
CA GLY A 22 -2.70 -7.39 -4.33
C GLY A 22 -3.62 -6.21 -4.00
N ILE A 23 -4.81 -6.47 -3.45
CA ILE A 23 -5.76 -5.42 -3.03
C ILE A 23 -5.11 -4.49 -2.00
N LYS A 24 -4.43 -5.04 -0.99
CA LYS A 24 -3.76 -4.25 0.04
C LYS A 24 -2.63 -3.38 -0.54
N GLY A 25 -1.95 -3.86 -1.59
CA GLY A 25 -0.97 -3.09 -2.35
C GLY A 25 -1.58 -1.90 -3.10
N ILE A 26 -2.77 -2.05 -3.68
CA ILE A 26 -3.46 -0.97 -4.39
C ILE A 26 -3.83 0.19 -3.45
N PHE A 27 -4.39 -0.12 -2.28
CA PHE A 27 -4.72 0.90 -1.27
C PHE A 27 -3.47 1.67 -0.81
N VAL A 28 -2.33 0.97 -0.67
CA VAL A 28 -1.08 1.60 -0.27
C VAL A 28 -0.50 2.48 -1.38
N ALA A 29 -0.60 2.06 -2.64
CA ALA A 29 -0.11 2.85 -3.77
C ALA A 29 -0.91 4.16 -3.89
N ILE A 30 -2.23 4.09 -3.77
CA ILE A 30 -3.10 5.28 -3.76
C ILE A 30 -2.73 6.21 -2.60
N GLY A 31 -2.56 5.66 -1.39
CA GLY A 31 -2.13 6.43 -0.22
C GLY A 31 -0.77 7.11 -0.40
N SER A 32 0.18 6.43 -1.04
CA SER A 32 1.53 6.95 -1.31
C SER A 32 1.52 8.16 -2.25
N VAL A 33 0.69 8.09 -3.30
CA VAL A 33 0.56 9.17 -4.29
C VAL A 33 -0.08 10.39 -3.65
N ILE A 34 -1.14 10.19 -2.86
CA ILE A 34 -1.80 11.28 -2.13
C ILE A 34 -0.83 11.94 -1.15
N ALA A 35 -0.07 11.16 -0.38
CA ALA A 35 0.91 11.68 0.57
C ALA A 35 2.02 12.48 -0.11
N ALA A 36 2.53 12.00 -1.26
CA ALA A 36 3.55 12.70 -2.04
C ALA A 36 3.03 14.06 -2.57
N ILE A 37 1.78 14.09 -3.07
CA ILE A 37 1.14 15.32 -3.57
C ILE A 37 0.94 16.33 -2.43
N ILE A 38 0.37 15.90 -1.30
CA ILE A 38 0.13 16.78 -0.15
C ILE A 38 1.46 17.36 0.37
N CYS A 39 2.51 16.55 0.46
CA CYS A 39 3.83 17.01 0.91
C CYS A 39 4.44 18.03 -0.06
N ALA A 40 4.31 17.79 -1.37
CA ALA A 40 4.77 18.74 -2.39
C ALA A 40 4.01 20.07 -2.33
N VAL A 41 2.69 20.04 -2.13
CA VAL A 41 1.86 21.24 -1.99
C VAL A 41 2.24 22.05 -0.75
N ILE A 42 2.36 21.40 0.43
CA ILE A 42 2.74 22.07 1.68
C ILE A 42 4.14 22.70 1.56
N ALA A 43 5.09 22.03 0.91
CA ALA A 43 6.43 22.56 0.67
C ALA A 43 6.42 23.77 -0.27
N SER A 44 5.61 23.70 -1.33
CA SER A 44 5.40 24.80 -2.28
C SER A 44 4.84 26.04 -1.59
N MET A 45 3.86 25.87 -0.70
CA MET A 45 3.27 26.95 0.09
C MET A 45 4.26 27.62 1.05
N LYS A 46 5.33 26.91 1.45
CA LYS A 46 6.35 27.40 2.39
C LYS A 46 7.60 27.94 1.69
N GLY A 47 7.60 28.05 0.36
CA GLY A 47 8.73 28.54 -0.44
C GLY A 47 9.93 27.59 -0.49
N ARG A 48 9.75 26.31 -0.11
CA ARG A 48 10.80 25.29 -0.20
C ARG A 48 10.64 24.43 -1.45
N SER A 49 11.71 23.75 -1.86
CA SER A 49 11.73 22.91 -3.06
C SER A 49 10.66 21.81 -3.01
N ALA A 50 9.57 22.00 -3.75
CA ALA A 50 8.44 21.08 -3.82
C ALA A 50 8.86 19.66 -4.23
N LEU A 51 9.80 19.56 -5.17
CA LEU A 51 10.36 18.29 -5.63
C LEU A 51 11.09 17.53 -4.51
N GLY A 52 11.93 18.23 -3.72
CA GLY A 52 12.67 17.59 -2.63
C GLY A 52 11.76 17.03 -1.54
N TRP A 53 10.70 17.77 -1.17
CA TRP A 53 9.74 17.33 -0.17
C TRP A 53 8.79 16.25 -0.70
N GLY A 54 8.38 16.33 -1.97
CA GLY A 54 7.62 15.27 -2.63
C GLY A 54 8.38 13.93 -2.68
N ILE A 55 9.68 13.97 -2.98
CA ILE A 55 10.56 12.78 -2.96
C ILE A 55 10.70 12.22 -1.55
N CYS A 56 10.88 13.06 -0.53
CA CYS A 56 10.88 12.61 0.87
C CYS A 56 9.55 11.94 1.27
N GLY A 57 8.40 12.46 0.82
CA GLY A 57 7.09 11.85 1.04
C GLY A 57 6.97 10.46 0.39
N LEU A 58 7.48 10.32 -0.84
CA LEU A 58 7.54 9.04 -1.56
C LEU A 58 8.46 8.04 -0.84
N PHE A 59 9.63 8.50 -0.37
CA PHE A 59 10.59 7.68 0.37
C PHE A 59 9.97 7.13 1.66
N PHE A 60 9.30 7.97 2.46
CA PHE A 60 8.64 7.53 3.69
C PHE A 60 7.52 6.52 3.41
N SER A 61 6.80 6.69 2.30
CA SER A 61 5.76 5.74 1.89
C SER A 61 6.31 4.39 1.42
N ILE A 62 7.50 4.36 0.81
CA ILE A 62 8.18 3.11 0.43
C ILE A 62 8.65 2.38 1.69
N VAL A 63 9.21 3.11 2.66
CA VAL A 63 9.66 2.55 3.94
C VAL A 63 8.51 1.89 4.70
N THR A 64 7.34 2.54 4.79
CA THR A 64 6.16 1.93 5.43
C THR A 64 5.65 0.70 4.69
N LEU A 65 5.72 0.68 3.36
CA LEU A 65 5.36 -0.47 2.54
C LEU A 65 6.28 -1.68 2.84
N ILE A 66 7.60 -1.44 2.92
CA ILE A 66 8.58 -2.46 3.32
C ILE A 66 8.28 -2.98 4.73
N ILE A 67 8.01 -2.09 5.68
CA ILE A 67 7.68 -2.47 7.06
C ILE A 67 6.42 -3.35 7.11
N VAL A 68 5.36 -2.99 6.38
CA VAL A 68 4.11 -3.79 6.34
C VAL A 68 4.33 -5.16 5.70
N ILE A 69 5.23 -5.29 4.73
CA ILE A 69 5.59 -6.59 4.15
C ILE A 69 6.39 -7.44 5.13
N ILE A 70 7.31 -6.81 5.88
CA ILE A 70 8.18 -7.49 6.85
C ILE A 70 7.39 -7.94 8.08
N ILE A 71 6.42 -7.15 8.55
CA ILE A 71 5.62 -7.50 9.71
C ILE A 71 4.85 -8.80 9.40
N PRO A 72 5.19 -9.92 10.06
CA PRO A 72 4.46 -11.15 9.89
C PRO A 72 3.06 -10.93 10.45
N SER A 73 2.04 -11.17 9.62
CA SER A 73 0.64 -11.10 10.06
C SER A 73 0.41 -12.22 11.07
N LYS A 74 0.25 -11.87 12.35
CA LYS A 74 -0.28 -12.79 13.37
C LYS A 74 -1.75 -13.04 13.03
N ARG A 75 -2.01 -14.00 12.14
CA ARG A 75 -3.33 -14.58 11.93
C ARG A 75 -3.42 -15.81 12.83
N THR A 76 -3.92 -15.60 14.04
CA THR A 76 -4.64 -16.63 14.79
C THR A 76 -6.08 -16.64 14.29
#